data_AF-T1IME0-F1
#
_entry.id   AF-T1IME0-F1
#
_cell.length_a   1.000
_cell.length_b   1.000
_cell.length_c   1.000
_cell.angle_alpha   90.00
_cell.angle_beta   90.00
_cell.angle_gamma   90.00
#
_symmetry.space_group_name_H-M   'P 1'
#
loop_
_entity.id
_entity.type
_entity.pdbx_description
1 polymer ?
#
loop_
_entity_poly.entity_id
_entity_poly.type
_entity_poly.pdbx_seq_one_letter_code
_entity_poly.pdbx_strand_id
1 'polypeptide(L)'
;MLFLIIKPFISDENRKRIHFHGYDMTSLHRHICADILEFGGAKPPMDNSEFVHEMLAKYEDFYEANTKYGYSVITDRIISNRDQLFKMFLLRRYSNELIFKSDSNADLMSEEEQELREKPECRDRDIQALRDMILARKFNTDRAFQLVKNYYKIRLRNPQLYKNYRPSALTSIFAHNLQTVLPDRDHFGRKVLIFNMGKWNPKHNSMDDVHRANEMCLEIAIEEEETQINGVVCIANMKDFGIHQARHYTPTYLKHFASLMQDVFPARFKAIHVVNENTIVHMLIVIFKPLLSIKIRKRSSGL
;
A
#
# COMPACT_ATOMS: atom_id res chain seq x y z
N MET A 1 -1.53 -11.60 -19.38
CA MET A 1 -1.90 -13.00 -18.99
C MET A 1 -1.79 -13.25 -17.48
N LEU A 2 -0.78 -12.74 -16.73
CA LEU A 2 -0.76 -12.72 -15.24
C LEU A 2 -2.11 -12.27 -14.62
N PHE A 3 -2.82 -11.39 -15.34
CA PHE A 3 -4.21 -10.98 -15.12
C PHE A 3 -5.12 -12.09 -14.58
N LEU A 4 -5.06 -13.30 -15.15
CA LEU A 4 -5.97 -14.38 -14.80
C LEU A 4 -5.81 -14.84 -13.34
N ILE A 5 -4.61 -14.76 -12.76
CA ILE A 5 -4.32 -15.21 -11.39
C ILE A 5 -4.99 -14.28 -10.36
N ILE A 6 -4.85 -12.97 -10.56
CA ILE A 6 -5.39 -11.97 -9.63
C ILE A 6 -6.86 -11.63 -9.93
N LYS A 7 -7.33 -11.85 -11.17
CA LYS A 7 -8.67 -11.47 -11.66
C LYS A 7 -9.81 -11.77 -10.68
N PRO A 8 -9.90 -12.94 -10.02
CA PRO A 8 -11.03 -13.23 -9.15
C PRO A 8 -11.05 -12.46 -7.85
N PHE A 9 -9.95 -11.80 -7.50
CA PHE A 9 -9.79 -11.02 -6.28
C PHE A 9 -9.93 -9.51 -6.50
N ILE A 10 -9.90 -9.05 -7.76
CA ILE A 10 -9.99 -7.63 -8.12
C ILE A 10 -11.27 -7.28 -8.90
N SER A 11 -11.81 -6.10 -8.62
CA SER A 11 -12.97 -5.49 -9.30
C SER A 11 -12.72 -5.25 -10.79
N ASP A 12 -13.78 -5.15 -11.59
CA ASP A 12 -13.66 -4.84 -13.03
C ASP A 12 -13.01 -3.48 -13.30
N GLU A 13 -13.20 -2.52 -12.40
CA GLU A 13 -12.51 -1.23 -12.46
C GLU A 13 -10.99 -1.41 -12.31
N ASN A 14 -10.55 -2.15 -11.28
CA ASN A 14 -9.12 -2.37 -11.05
C ASN A 14 -8.48 -3.28 -12.08
N ARG A 15 -9.25 -4.19 -12.68
CA ARG A 15 -8.80 -4.99 -13.83
C ARG A 15 -8.32 -4.13 -14.99
N LYS A 16 -9.02 -3.02 -15.28
CA LYS A 16 -8.67 -2.08 -16.36
C LYS A 16 -7.40 -1.26 -16.06
N ARG A 17 -6.94 -1.24 -14.81
CA ARG A 17 -5.74 -0.54 -14.36
C ARG A 17 -4.47 -1.39 -14.44
N ILE A 18 -4.58 -2.68 -14.79
CA ILE A 18 -3.42 -3.56 -14.94
C ILE A 18 -3.08 -3.69 -16.42
N HIS A 19 -1.88 -3.28 -16.79
CA HIS A 19 -1.37 -3.26 -18.15
C HIS A 19 -0.20 -4.24 -18.29
N PHE A 20 -0.19 -4.97 -19.40
CA PHE A 20 0.84 -5.97 -19.72
C PHE A 20 1.58 -5.49 -20.97
N HIS A 21 2.92 -5.44 -20.89
CA HIS A 21 3.75 -4.88 -21.95
C HIS A 21 4.65 -5.92 -22.61
N GLY A 22 4.81 -7.12 -22.00
CA GLY A 22 5.79 -8.08 -22.48
C GLY A 22 7.18 -7.46 -22.48
N TYR A 23 7.88 -7.62 -23.61
CA TYR A 23 9.17 -6.97 -23.85
C TYR A 23 9.05 -5.65 -24.64
N ASP A 24 7.83 -5.18 -24.95
CA ASP A 24 7.60 -3.93 -25.68
C ASP A 24 7.57 -2.72 -24.73
N MET A 25 8.74 -2.10 -24.54
CA MET A 25 8.85 -0.90 -23.71
C MET A 25 8.21 0.34 -24.34
N THR A 26 8.02 0.36 -25.66
CA THR A 26 7.24 1.44 -26.30
C THR A 26 5.80 1.41 -25.79
N SER A 27 5.26 0.22 -25.53
CA SER A 27 3.95 0.05 -24.87
C SER A 27 3.92 0.64 -23.47
N LEU A 28 4.97 0.45 -22.67
CA LEU A 28 5.08 1.08 -21.36
C LEU A 28 5.14 2.62 -21.49
N HIS A 29 5.90 3.13 -22.45
CA HIS A 29 6.11 4.56 -22.64
C HIS A 29 4.87 5.33 -23.11
N ARG A 30 3.83 4.63 -23.59
CA ARG A 30 2.51 5.23 -23.82
C ARG A 30 1.78 5.60 -22.52
N HIS A 31 2.20 5.05 -21.38
CA HIS A 31 1.55 5.25 -20.08
C HIS A 31 2.40 5.99 -19.05
N ILE A 32 3.73 5.89 -19.16
CA ILE A 32 4.71 6.53 -18.25
C ILE A 32 5.80 7.15 -19.12
N CYS A 33 6.23 8.37 -18.83
CA CYS A 33 7.22 9.05 -19.65
C CYS A 33 8.60 8.34 -19.57
N ALA A 34 9.30 8.25 -20.71
CA ALA A 34 10.54 7.48 -20.82
C ALA A 34 11.74 8.16 -20.16
N ASP A 35 11.70 9.47 -20.00
CA ASP A 35 12.74 10.30 -19.39
C ASP A 35 13.01 10.00 -17.91
N ILE A 36 12.04 9.41 -17.21
CA ILE A 36 12.16 9.02 -15.80
C ILE A 36 12.49 7.54 -15.60
N LEU A 37 12.61 6.73 -16.66
CA LEU A 37 12.72 5.27 -16.58
C LEU A 37 14.03 4.73 -17.16
N GLU A 38 14.51 3.60 -16.62
CA GLU A 38 15.57 2.77 -17.22
C GLU A 38 15.07 1.82 -18.32
N PHE A 39 13.75 1.56 -18.36
CA PHE A 39 13.11 0.50 -19.17
C PHE A 39 13.06 0.85 -20.66
N GLY A 40 14.22 1.00 -21.30
CA GLY A 40 14.34 1.60 -22.64
C GLY A 40 14.15 3.12 -22.64
N GLY A 41 14.19 3.73 -21.45
CA GLY A 41 14.07 5.17 -21.25
C GLY A 41 15.43 5.88 -21.17
N ALA A 42 15.42 7.14 -20.72
CA ALA A 42 16.62 7.98 -20.71
C ALA A 42 17.48 7.84 -19.44
N LYS A 43 16.95 7.23 -18.36
CA LYS A 43 17.71 7.05 -17.12
C LYS A 43 18.71 5.89 -17.25
N PRO A 44 19.86 5.96 -16.56
CA PRO A 44 20.77 4.83 -16.44
C PRO A 44 20.10 3.66 -15.69
N PRO A 45 20.75 2.48 -15.65
CA PRO A 45 20.33 1.41 -14.76
C PRO A 45 20.13 1.93 -13.33
N MET A 46 18.98 1.61 -12.76
CA MET A 46 18.52 2.10 -11.49
C MET A 46 19.49 1.73 -10.36
N ASP A 47 19.81 2.73 -9.55
CA ASP A 47 20.51 2.61 -8.27
C ASP A 47 19.62 3.21 -7.19
N ASN A 48 19.19 2.39 -6.23
CA ASN A 48 18.34 2.82 -5.12
C ASN A 48 19.12 3.10 -3.84
N SER A 49 20.46 3.17 -3.91
CA SER A 49 21.32 3.42 -2.73
C SER A 49 20.93 4.69 -1.98
N GLU A 50 20.62 5.78 -2.69
CA GLU A 50 20.16 7.04 -2.09
C GLU A 50 18.81 6.86 -1.40
N PHE A 51 17.85 6.20 -2.06
CA PHE A 51 16.55 5.87 -1.46
C PHE A 51 16.71 5.02 -0.19
N VAL A 52 17.58 4.01 -0.21
CA VAL A 52 17.87 3.18 0.98
C VAL A 52 18.49 4.01 2.10
N HIS A 53 19.41 4.91 1.76
CA HIS A 53 20.05 5.80 2.73
C HIS A 53 19.03 6.74 3.37
N GLU A 54 18.17 7.39 2.58
CA GLU A 54 17.10 8.25 3.09
C GLU A 54 16.10 7.45 3.95
N MET A 55 15.71 6.26 3.50
CA MET A 55 14.86 5.34 4.25
C MET A 55 15.41 5.05 5.65
N LEU A 56 16.68 4.68 5.75
CA LEU A 56 17.34 4.40 7.03
C LEU A 56 17.49 5.66 7.88
N ALA A 57 17.88 6.79 7.28
CA ALA A 57 18.15 8.02 8.02
C ALA A 57 16.89 8.68 8.57
N LYS A 58 15.81 8.71 7.78
CA LYS A 58 14.59 9.47 8.10
C LYS A 58 13.53 8.64 8.80
N TYR A 59 13.43 7.34 8.46
CA TYR A 59 12.27 6.54 8.85
C TYR A 59 12.56 5.45 9.89
N GLU A 60 13.82 5.18 10.25
CA GLU A 60 14.17 4.12 11.20
C GLU A 60 13.51 4.31 12.57
N ASP A 61 13.78 5.45 13.21
CA ASP A 61 13.26 5.75 14.55
C ASP A 61 11.73 5.88 14.55
N PHE A 62 11.17 6.44 13.48
CA PHE A 62 9.72 6.55 13.29
C PHE A 62 9.05 5.18 13.30
N TYR A 63 9.54 4.26 12.48
CA TYR A 63 8.96 2.92 12.40
C TYR A 63 9.25 2.09 13.66
N GLU A 64 10.43 2.23 14.29
CA GLU A 64 10.69 1.57 15.55
C GLU A 64 9.72 2.03 16.66
N ALA A 65 9.49 3.33 16.81
CA ALA A 65 8.52 3.87 17.77
C ALA A 65 7.11 3.33 17.51
N ASN A 66 6.69 3.30 16.24
CA ASN A 66 5.39 2.81 15.81
C ASN A 66 5.14 1.31 16.06
N THR A 67 6.19 0.51 16.26
CA THR A 67 6.04 -0.90 16.65
C THR A 67 5.79 -1.10 18.14
N LYS A 68 6.11 -0.09 18.98
CA LYS A 68 6.02 -0.15 20.45
C LYS A 68 4.65 0.28 20.97
N TYR A 69 3.96 1.18 20.26
CA TYR A 69 2.63 1.66 20.61
C TYR A 69 1.61 1.00 19.68
N GLY A 70 0.89 0.02 20.22
CA GLY A 70 0.05 -0.87 19.44
C GLY A 70 -1.28 -0.27 19.03
N TYR A 71 -1.66 -0.53 17.79
CA TYR A 71 -2.98 -0.30 17.17
C TYR A 71 -4.19 -0.90 17.93
N SER A 72 -3.97 -1.62 19.04
CA SER A 72 -4.99 -2.32 19.82
C SER A 72 -5.97 -1.37 20.51
N VAL A 73 -5.52 -0.19 20.93
CA VAL A 73 -6.33 0.79 21.67
C VAL A 73 -7.34 1.50 20.75
N ILE A 74 -6.97 1.70 19.49
CA ILE A 74 -7.73 2.50 18.51
C ILE A 74 -8.93 1.72 17.96
N THR A 75 -8.81 0.41 17.75
CA THR A 75 -9.86 -0.39 17.11
C THR A 75 -11.15 -0.50 17.92
N ASP A 76 -11.06 -0.68 19.23
CA ASP A 76 -12.26 -0.80 20.07
C ASP A 76 -12.99 0.55 20.22
N ARG A 77 -12.25 1.67 20.16
CA ARG A 77 -12.77 3.05 20.23
C ARG A 77 -13.37 3.56 18.90
N ILE A 78 -12.69 3.30 17.77
CA ILE A 78 -13.22 3.65 16.43
C ILE A 78 -14.53 2.92 16.13
N ILE A 79 -14.66 1.68 16.60
CA ILE A 79 -15.86 0.86 16.37
C ILE A 79 -17.05 1.34 17.22
N SER A 80 -16.80 1.85 18.42
CA SER A 80 -17.84 2.22 19.38
C SER A 80 -18.40 3.65 19.22
N ASN A 81 -17.69 4.57 18.55
CA ASN A 81 -18.13 5.97 18.51
C ASN A 81 -17.88 6.70 17.15
N ARG A 82 -18.53 6.20 16.09
CA ARG A 82 -18.43 6.69 14.68
C ARG A 82 -18.60 8.20 14.53
N ASP A 83 -19.58 8.80 15.21
CA ASP A 83 -19.94 10.21 14.99
C ASP A 83 -19.08 11.18 15.82
N GLN A 84 -18.60 10.76 16.99
CA GLN A 84 -17.85 11.61 17.92
C GLN A 84 -16.40 11.79 17.50
N LEU A 85 -15.70 10.72 17.10
CA LEU A 85 -14.34 10.78 16.54
C LEU A 85 -14.33 11.58 15.22
N PHE A 86 -15.27 11.30 14.32
CA PHE A 86 -15.34 11.99 13.03
C PHE A 86 -15.69 13.48 13.20
N LYS A 87 -16.56 13.84 14.15
CA LYS A 87 -16.84 15.24 14.52
C LYS A 87 -15.66 15.91 15.21
N MET A 88 -14.98 15.30 16.19
CA MET A 88 -13.80 15.88 16.85
C MET A 88 -12.70 16.25 15.85
N PHE A 89 -12.44 15.37 14.88
CA PHE A 89 -11.35 15.59 13.91
C PHE A 89 -11.75 16.53 12.76
N LEU A 90 -13.00 16.50 12.29
CA LEU A 90 -13.52 17.52 11.38
C LEU A 90 -13.53 18.89 12.07
N LEU A 91 -14.00 18.98 13.32
CA LEU A 91 -13.99 20.21 14.11
C LEU A 91 -12.58 20.74 14.33
N ARG A 92 -11.54 19.89 14.38
CA ARG A 92 -10.15 20.38 14.49
C ARG A 92 -9.57 20.91 13.17
N ARG A 93 -10.03 20.40 12.02
CA ARG A 93 -9.73 20.96 10.69
C ARG A 93 -10.52 22.25 10.45
N TYR A 94 -11.75 22.33 10.94
CA TYR A 94 -12.55 23.54 10.91
C TYR A 94 -12.17 24.52 12.01
N SER A 95 -11.61 24.15 13.16
CA SER A 95 -11.27 25.10 14.24
C SER A 95 -10.04 25.94 13.94
N ASN A 96 -9.18 25.47 13.04
CA ASN A 96 -8.12 26.31 12.48
C ASN A 96 -8.65 27.30 11.43
N GLU A 97 -9.93 27.20 11.03
CA GLU A 97 -10.59 28.16 10.12
C GLU A 97 -11.92 28.77 10.65
N LEU A 98 -12.57 28.28 11.70
CA LEU A 98 -13.82 28.81 12.27
C LEU A 98 -14.27 28.10 13.57
N ILE A 99 -14.78 28.94 14.48
CA ILE A 99 -15.16 28.74 15.87
C ILE A 99 -16.41 27.84 16.01
N PHE A 100 -16.38 26.86 16.91
CA PHE A 100 -17.57 26.41 17.65
C PHE A 100 -17.19 26.00 19.08
N LYS A 101 -17.60 26.82 20.05
CA LYS A 101 -17.60 26.49 21.49
C LYS A 101 -18.99 26.00 21.88
N SER A 102 -19.06 24.86 22.56
CA SER A 102 -20.20 24.53 23.42
C SER A 102 -19.72 23.74 24.64
N ASP A 103 -20.22 24.14 25.82
CA ASP A 103 -19.71 23.85 27.16
C ASP A 103 -19.96 22.43 27.71
N SER A 104 -20.25 21.43 26.88
CA SER A 104 -20.62 20.08 27.35
C SER A 104 -19.47 19.07 27.46
N ASN A 105 -18.21 19.47 27.22
CA ASN A 105 -17.11 18.53 27.03
C ASN A 105 -16.16 18.35 28.21
N ALA A 106 -16.32 19.06 29.34
CA ALA A 106 -15.31 19.08 30.40
C ALA A 106 -14.91 17.70 30.95
N ASP A 107 -15.87 16.78 31.11
CA ASP A 107 -15.58 15.43 31.62
C ASP A 107 -14.94 14.52 30.55
N LEU A 108 -15.37 14.64 29.29
CA LEU A 108 -14.77 13.95 28.14
C LEU A 108 -13.32 14.40 27.89
N MET A 109 -13.04 15.69 28.06
CA MET A 109 -11.70 16.27 27.90
C MET A 109 -10.71 15.72 28.93
N SER A 110 -11.17 15.31 30.13
CA SER A 110 -10.29 14.79 31.19
C SER A 110 -9.88 13.33 30.95
N GLU A 111 -10.79 12.50 30.43
CA GLU A 111 -10.48 11.14 29.97
C GLU A 111 -9.64 11.17 28.69
N GLU A 112 -9.94 12.09 27.77
CA GLU A 112 -9.13 12.37 26.58
C GLU A 112 -7.72 12.84 26.98
N GLU A 113 -7.54 13.74 27.96
CA GLU A 113 -6.23 14.20 28.45
C GLU A 113 -5.39 13.08 29.08
N GLN A 114 -6.04 12.10 29.72
CA GLN A 114 -5.37 10.94 30.31
C GLN A 114 -5.01 9.88 29.24
N GLU A 115 -5.82 9.74 28.18
CA GLU A 115 -5.53 8.97 26.97
C GLU A 115 -4.45 9.62 26.08
N LEU A 116 -4.39 10.96 26.06
CA LEU A 116 -3.43 11.80 25.33
C LEU A 116 -2.00 11.77 25.91
N ARG A 117 -1.73 10.91 26.90
CA ARG A 117 -0.36 10.56 27.34
C ARG A 117 0.41 9.70 26.33
N GLU A 118 -0.19 9.34 25.20
CA GLU A 118 0.55 8.88 24.03
C GLU A 118 1.56 9.93 23.57
N LYS A 119 2.73 9.48 23.13
CA LYS A 119 3.76 10.36 22.58
C LYS A 119 3.14 11.25 21.47
N PRO A 120 3.35 12.58 21.47
CA PRO A 120 2.77 13.50 20.48
C PRO A 120 2.91 13.02 19.03
N GLU A 121 4.03 12.37 18.71
CA GLU A 121 4.37 11.84 17.40
C GLU A 121 3.45 10.68 16.95
N CYS A 122 2.98 9.85 17.88
CA CYS A 122 2.04 8.75 17.58
C CYS A 122 0.66 9.31 17.20
N ARG A 123 0.20 10.32 17.95
CA ARG A 123 -1.07 11.02 17.68
C ARG A 123 -1.06 11.70 16.32
N ASP A 124 0.05 12.34 15.95
CA ASP A 124 0.17 13.00 14.66
C ASP A 124 0.12 12.01 13.49
N ARG A 125 0.63 10.78 13.67
CA ARG A 125 0.53 9.71 12.67
C ARG A 125 -0.89 9.18 12.49
N ASP A 126 -1.62 8.89 13.56
CA ASP A 126 -3.01 8.41 13.41
C ASP A 126 -3.90 9.49 12.79
N ILE A 127 -3.65 10.76 13.13
CA ILE A 127 -4.28 11.91 12.46
C ILE A 127 -3.90 11.95 10.98
N GLN A 128 -2.64 11.72 10.63
CA GLN A 128 -2.19 11.67 9.25
C GLN A 128 -2.85 10.51 8.49
N ALA A 129 -2.84 9.29 9.03
CA ALA A 129 -3.47 8.13 8.43
C ALA A 129 -4.98 8.35 8.20
N LEU A 130 -5.67 8.97 9.15
CA LEU A 130 -7.08 9.35 9.00
C LEU A 130 -7.29 10.40 7.90
N ARG A 131 -6.44 11.43 7.84
CA ARG A 131 -6.46 12.43 6.75
C ARG A 131 -6.26 11.77 5.40
N ASP A 132 -5.27 10.89 5.28
CA ASP A 132 -4.95 10.15 4.06
C ASP A 132 -6.16 9.33 3.61
N MET A 133 -6.85 8.66 4.54
CA MET A 133 -8.03 7.85 4.25
C MET A 133 -9.25 8.67 3.80
N ILE A 134 -9.45 9.86 4.38
CA ILE A 134 -10.50 10.80 3.96
C ILE A 134 -10.21 11.34 2.55
N LEU A 135 -8.97 11.76 2.29
CA LEU A 135 -8.53 12.27 1.00
C LEU A 135 -8.61 11.18 -0.08
N ALA A 136 -8.18 9.96 0.23
CA ALA A 136 -8.29 8.80 -0.63
C ALA A 136 -9.73 8.47 -1.04
N ARG A 137 -10.71 8.87 -0.22
CA ARG A 137 -12.15 8.66 -0.46
C ARG A 137 -12.89 9.93 -0.86
N LYS A 138 -12.15 10.98 -1.25
CA LYS A 138 -12.71 12.25 -1.74
C LYS A 138 -13.75 12.83 -0.76
N PHE A 139 -13.43 12.81 0.53
CA PHE A 139 -14.30 13.29 1.61
C PHE A 139 -15.62 12.52 1.78
N ASN A 140 -15.78 11.37 1.12
CA ASN A 140 -16.88 10.47 1.43
C ASN A 140 -16.62 9.80 2.79
N THR A 141 -17.29 10.30 3.81
CA THR A 141 -17.10 9.95 5.23
C THR A 141 -17.32 8.46 5.49
N ASP A 142 -18.37 7.88 4.93
CA ASP A 142 -18.70 6.47 5.10
C ASP A 142 -17.64 5.54 4.51
N ARG A 143 -17.17 5.86 3.30
CA ARG A 143 -16.10 5.10 2.64
C ARG A 143 -14.76 5.28 3.34
N ALA A 144 -14.48 6.47 3.87
CA ALA A 144 -13.28 6.74 4.65
C ALA A 144 -13.28 5.94 5.95
N PHE A 145 -14.39 5.96 6.69
CA PHE A 145 -14.56 5.17 7.91
C PHE A 145 -14.44 3.66 7.65
N GLN A 146 -15.02 3.18 6.55
CA GLN A 146 -14.88 1.77 6.17
C GLN A 146 -13.43 1.40 5.83
N LEU A 147 -12.69 2.30 5.17
CA LEU A 147 -11.26 2.12 4.87
C LEU A 147 -10.43 2.04 6.16
N VAL A 148 -10.68 2.93 7.13
CA VAL A 148 -10.07 2.89 8.46
C VAL A 148 -10.30 1.52 9.11
N LYS A 149 -11.56 1.10 9.22
CA LYS A 149 -11.89 -0.20 9.82
C LYS A 149 -11.17 -1.36 9.13
N ASN A 150 -11.09 -1.34 7.80
CA ASN A 150 -10.42 -2.38 7.03
C ASN A 150 -8.91 -2.40 7.26
N TYR A 151 -8.27 -1.22 7.26
CA TYR A 151 -6.84 -1.04 7.50
C TYR A 151 -6.43 -1.66 8.83
N TYR A 152 -7.01 -1.22 9.95
CA TYR A 152 -6.65 -1.72 11.27
C TYR A 152 -7.04 -3.20 11.45
N LYS A 153 -8.18 -3.64 10.93
CA LYS A 153 -8.63 -5.05 11.01
C LYS A 153 -7.67 -6.01 10.33
N ILE A 154 -7.09 -5.63 9.19
CA ILE A 154 -6.08 -6.46 8.52
C ILE A 154 -4.80 -6.54 9.35
N ARG A 155 -4.36 -5.43 9.95
CA ARG A 155 -3.17 -5.41 10.81
C ARG A 155 -3.31 -6.34 12.01
N LEU A 156 -4.45 -6.25 12.71
CA LEU A 156 -4.77 -7.12 13.84
C LEU A 156 -4.82 -8.61 13.47
N ARG A 157 -5.32 -8.93 12.27
CA ARG A 157 -5.41 -10.32 11.79
C ARG A 157 -4.10 -10.88 11.29
N ASN A 158 -3.12 -10.03 11.00
CA ASN A 158 -1.83 -10.41 10.44
C ASN A 158 -0.67 -9.79 11.22
N PRO A 159 -0.57 -10.00 12.55
CA PRO A 159 0.46 -9.36 13.37
C PRO A 159 1.88 -9.74 12.94
N GLN A 160 2.06 -10.91 12.31
CA GLN A 160 3.33 -11.34 11.73
C GLN A 160 3.85 -10.39 10.65
N LEU A 161 2.96 -9.74 9.89
CA LEU A 161 3.31 -8.76 8.86
C LEU A 161 3.77 -7.42 9.45
N TYR A 162 3.72 -7.23 10.77
CA TYR A 162 4.14 -5.98 11.41
C TYR A 162 5.22 -6.20 12.47
N LYS A 163 5.74 -7.43 12.58
CA LYS A 163 6.92 -7.72 13.40
C LYS A 163 8.15 -7.06 12.79
N ASN A 164 8.99 -6.41 13.59
CA ASN A 164 10.21 -5.72 13.14
C ASN A 164 9.95 -4.80 11.93
N TYR A 165 8.81 -4.10 11.90
CA TYR A 165 8.40 -3.27 10.78
C TYR A 165 9.16 -1.95 10.76
N ARG A 166 10.46 -2.00 10.41
CA ARG A 166 11.40 -0.87 10.34
C ARG A 166 12.42 -1.06 9.21
N PRO A 167 12.95 0.02 8.60
CA PRO A 167 13.90 -0.03 7.48
C PRO A 167 15.09 -0.98 7.70
N SER A 168 15.77 -0.93 8.85
CA SER A 168 16.96 -1.75 9.14
C SER A 168 16.70 -3.26 9.11
N ALA A 169 15.47 -3.67 9.40
CA ALA A 169 15.05 -5.08 9.34
C ALA A 169 14.73 -5.55 7.92
N LEU A 170 14.68 -4.63 6.96
CA LEU A 170 14.32 -4.84 5.56
C LEU A 170 15.44 -4.40 4.60
N THR A 171 16.62 -4.04 5.11
CA THR A 171 17.75 -3.57 4.30
C THR A 171 18.12 -4.57 3.21
N SER A 172 17.97 -5.89 3.43
CA SER A 172 18.22 -6.92 2.41
C SER A 172 17.20 -6.95 1.26
N ILE A 173 16.02 -6.37 1.46
CA ILE A 173 15.01 -6.14 0.41
C ILE A 173 15.32 -4.84 -0.32
N PHE A 174 15.66 -3.78 0.40
CA PHE A 174 15.96 -2.49 -0.23
C PHE A 174 17.32 -2.53 -0.93
N ALA A 175 18.33 -3.17 -0.37
CA ALA A 175 19.57 -3.49 -1.05
C ALA A 175 19.26 -4.34 -2.29
N HIS A 176 19.94 -4.06 -3.40
CA HIS A 176 19.80 -4.73 -4.69
C HIS A 176 18.65 -4.26 -5.61
N ASN A 177 18.05 -3.08 -5.38
CA ASN A 177 16.98 -2.54 -6.23
C ASN A 177 15.80 -3.52 -6.39
N LEU A 178 15.50 -4.37 -5.40
CA LEU A 178 14.31 -5.24 -5.46
C LEU A 178 13.05 -4.37 -5.49
N GLN A 179 13.08 -3.28 -4.73
CA GLN A 179 12.01 -2.32 -4.65
C GLN A 179 12.55 -0.90 -4.55
N THR A 180 11.90 0.05 -5.21
CA THR A 180 12.22 1.47 -5.05
C THR A 180 10.99 2.35 -5.29
N VAL A 181 11.08 3.58 -4.79
CA VAL A 181 10.19 4.70 -5.12
C VAL A 181 11.02 5.66 -5.97
N LEU A 182 10.56 5.97 -7.18
CA LEU A 182 11.28 6.92 -8.03
C LEU A 182 11.18 8.34 -7.42
N PRO A 183 12.29 9.11 -7.47
CA PRO A 183 12.25 10.52 -7.05
C PRO A 183 11.35 11.33 -7.99
N ASP A 184 11.48 11.07 -9.29
CA ASP A 184 10.70 11.70 -10.35
C ASP A 184 9.26 11.14 -10.40
N ARG A 185 8.32 12.02 -10.73
CA ARG A 185 6.93 11.68 -11.02
C ARG A 185 6.72 11.48 -12.51
N ASP A 186 5.66 10.78 -12.88
CA ASP A 186 5.25 10.75 -14.28
C ASP A 186 4.55 12.03 -14.74
N HIS A 187 4.25 12.10 -16.04
CA HIS A 187 3.58 13.25 -16.68
C HIS A 187 2.16 13.55 -16.19
N PHE A 188 1.59 12.74 -15.28
CA PHE A 188 0.34 13.01 -14.58
C PHE A 188 0.55 13.37 -13.09
N GLY A 189 1.78 13.60 -12.66
CA GLY A 189 2.14 13.90 -11.27
C GLY A 189 2.02 12.69 -10.33
N ARG A 190 1.93 11.47 -10.88
CA ARG A 190 1.77 10.24 -10.07
C ARG A 190 3.13 9.77 -9.58
N LYS A 191 3.20 9.29 -8.34
CA LYS A 191 4.42 8.68 -7.82
C LYS A 191 4.60 7.28 -8.41
N VAL A 192 5.81 6.97 -8.86
CA VAL A 192 6.12 5.69 -9.55
C VAL A 192 6.91 4.78 -8.62
N LEU A 193 6.40 3.57 -8.39
CA LEU A 193 7.05 2.53 -7.60
C LEU A 193 7.48 1.39 -8.53
N ILE A 194 8.67 0.85 -8.34
CA ILE A 194 9.21 -0.23 -9.17
C ILE A 194 9.51 -1.45 -8.29
N PHE A 195 9.04 -2.61 -8.74
CA PHE A 195 9.21 -3.90 -8.08
C PHE A 195 9.91 -4.87 -9.04
N ASN A 196 11.19 -5.15 -8.79
CA ASN A 196 12.00 -6.09 -9.55
C ASN A 196 11.85 -7.51 -8.98
N MET A 197 10.84 -8.22 -9.47
CA MET A 197 10.38 -9.48 -8.88
C MET A 197 11.40 -10.61 -8.99
N GLY A 198 12.19 -10.65 -10.08
CA GLY A 198 13.23 -11.66 -10.28
C GLY A 198 14.44 -11.50 -9.36
N LYS A 199 14.64 -10.34 -8.73
CA LYS A 199 15.75 -10.11 -7.80
C LYS A 199 15.50 -10.69 -6.41
N TRP A 200 14.26 -11.04 -6.08
CA TRP A 200 13.91 -11.57 -4.77
C TRP A 200 14.47 -12.97 -4.56
N ASN A 201 15.26 -13.20 -3.51
CA ASN A 201 15.68 -14.55 -3.14
C ASN A 201 14.85 -15.06 -1.93
N PRO A 202 13.92 -16.01 -2.12
CA PRO A 202 13.09 -16.54 -1.04
C PRO A 202 13.85 -17.31 0.05
N LYS A 203 15.14 -17.65 -0.19
CA LYS A 203 16.01 -18.27 0.83
C LYS A 203 16.57 -17.26 1.82
N HIS A 204 16.67 -15.99 1.42
CA HIS A 204 17.22 -14.94 2.27
C HIS A 204 16.11 -14.11 2.93
N ASN A 205 15.06 -13.77 2.18
CA ASN A 205 13.95 -12.98 2.68
C ASN A 205 12.63 -13.67 2.40
N SER A 206 11.74 -13.67 3.39
CA SER A 206 10.39 -14.23 3.27
C SER A 206 9.48 -13.36 2.39
N MET A 207 8.35 -13.93 1.96
CA MET A 207 7.31 -13.16 1.28
C MET A 207 6.70 -12.08 2.20
N ASP A 208 6.68 -12.32 3.52
CA ASP A 208 6.23 -11.34 4.50
C ASP A 208 7.18 -10.14 4.57
N ASP A 209 8.49 -10.35 4.38
CA ASP A 209 9.48 -9.26 4.29
C ASP A 209 9.26 -8.40 3.05
N VAL A 210 9.00 -9.04 1.90
CA VAL A 210 8.63 -8.36 0.65
C VAL A 210 7.34 -7.57 0.84
N HIS A 211 6.33 -8.14 1.51
CA HIS A 211 5.09 -7.44 1.80
C HIS A 211 5.30 -6.21 2.69
N ARG A 212 6.10 -6.35 3.76
CA ARG A 212 6.46 -5.25 4.65
C ARG A 212 7.16 -4.12 3.91
N ALA A 213 8.12 -4.44 3.05
CA ALA A 213 8.80 -3.43 2.23
C ALA A 213 7.82 -2.74 1.26
N ASN A 214 6.91 -3.48 0.64
CA ASN A 214 5.85 -2.95 -0.23
C ASN A 214 4.96 -1.95 0.50
N GLU A 215 4.45 -2.33 1.67
CA GLU A 215 3.55 -1.47 2.46
C GLU A 215 4.28 -0.23 2.98
N MET A 216 5.54 -0.36 3.43
CA MET A 216 6.37 0.75 3.91
C MET A 216 6.64 1.80 2.83
N CYS A 217 7.01 1.38 1.61
CA CYS A 217 7.20 2.34 0.52
C CYS A 217 5.91 3.03 0.11
N LEU A 218 4.77 2.34 0.22
CA LEU A 218 3.46 2.95 -0.03
C LEU A 218 3.11 3.95 1.06
N GLU A 219 3.37 3.66 2.34
CA GLU A 219 3.19 4.59 3.48
C GLU A 219 4.00 5.86 3.27
N ILE A 220 5.28 5.72 2.92
CA ILE A 220 6.17 6.86 2.66
C ILE A 220 5.70 7.65 1.44
N ALA A 221 5.31 6.98 0.36
CA ALA A 221 4.87 7.67 -0.86
C ALA A 221 3.63 8.55 -0.62
N ILE A 222 2.70 8.13 0.25
CA ILE A 222 1.48 8.89 0.53
C ILE A 222 1.68 9.99 1.57
N GLU A 223 2.86 10.17 2.17
CA GLU A 223 3.16 11.33 3.02
C GLU A 223 3.12 12.65 2.21
N GLU A 224 3.43 12.57 0.92
CA GLU A 224 3.37 13.70 0.01
C GLU A 224 1.92 13.99 -0.43
N GLU A 225 1.43 15.19 -0.15
CA GLU A 225 0.08 15.63 -0.54
C GLU A 225 -0.20 15.43 -2.04
N GLU A 226 0.79 15.72 -2.89
CA GLU A 226 0.68 15.53 -4.33
C GLU A 226 0.43 14.05 -4.69
N THR A 227 1.04 13.10 -3.97
CA THR A 227 0.78 11.66 -4.16
C THR A 227 -0.61 11.26 -3.68
N GLN A 228 -1.14 11.88 -2.62
CA GLN A 228 -2.52 11.65 -2.17
C GLN A 228 -3.55 12.12 -3.21
N ILE A 229 -3.25 13.22 -3.91
CA ILE A 229 -4.10 13.81 -4.95
C ILE A 229 -3.97 13.04 -6.28
N ASN A 230 -2.75 12.82 -6.74
CA ASN A 230 -2.48 12.27 -8.08
C ASN A 230 -2.45 10.73 -8.07
N GLY A 231 -2.13 10.12 -6.93
CA GLY A 231 -2.06 8.68 -6.76
C GLY A 231 -0.72 8.06 -7.15
N VAL A 232 -0.70 6.73 -7.18
CA VAL A 232 0.50 5.92 -7.42
C VAL A 232 0.36 5.05 -8.66
N VAL A 233 1.50 4.80 -9.31
CA VAL A 233 1.64 3.82 -10.40
C VAL A 233 2.74 2.83 -10.01
N CYS A 234 2.47 1.54 -10.22
CA CYS A 234 3.45 0.49 -9.93
C CYS A 234 3.96 -0.14 -11.22
N ILE A 235 5.26 -0.41 -11.31
CA ILE A 235 5.86 -1.23 -12.37
C ILE A 235 6.35 -2.53 -11.74
N ALA A 236 5.76 -3.66 -12.12
CA ALA A 236 6.20 -4.99 -11.76
C ALA A 236 7.09 -5.54 -12.89
N ASN A 237 8.40 -5.53 -12.67
CA ASN A 237 9.38 -6.09 -13.59
C ASN A 237 9.54 -7.59 -13.32
N MET A 238 9.18 -8.40 -14.32
CA MET A 238 9.18 -9.87 -14.25
C MET A 238 10.45 -10.49 -14.83
N LYS A 239 11.44 -9.68 -15.23
CA LYS A 239 12.75 -10.17 -15.68
C LYS A 239 13.33 -11.08 -14.59
N ASP A 240 13.82 -12.25 -14.99
CA ASP A 240 14.40 -13.30 -14.13
C ASP A 240 13.45 -13.92 -13.09
N PHE A 241 12.14 -13.63 -13.15
CA PHE A 241 11.17 -14.20 -12.22
C PHE A 241 11.00 -15.72 -12.40
N GLY A 242 11.37 -16.51 -11.40
CA GLY A 242 11.45 -17.97 -11.46
C GLY A 242 10.33 -18.72 -10.74
N ILE A 243 10.21 -20.04 -11.00
CA ILE A 243 9.26 -20.93 -10.31
C ILE A 243 9.47 -20.92 -8.79
N HIS A 244 10.74 -20.83 -8.37
CA HIS A 244 11.15 -20.82 -6.97
C HIS A 244 10.59 -19.60 -6.20
N GLN A 245 10.40 -18.45 -6.84
CA GLN A 245 9.68 -17.30 -6.29
C GLN A 245 8.16 -17.48 -6.45
N ALA A 246 7.73 -17.91 -7.64
CA ALA A 246 6.33 -18.06 -8.03
C ALA A 246 5.50 -18.88 -7.03
N ARG A 247 6.05 -19.97 -6.49
CA ARG A 247 5.36 -20.85 -5.52
C ARG A 247 4.92 -20.15 -4.22
N HIS A 248 5.49 -18.99 -3.90
CA HIS A 248 5.15 -18.24 -2.68
C HIS A 248 3.95 -17.31 -2.85
N TYR A 249 3.50 -17.05 -4.09
CA TYR A 249 2.30 -16.25 -4.38
C TYR A 249 1.03 -17.07 -4.19
N THR A 250 0.74 -17.44 -2.93
CA THR A 250 -0.42 -18.26 -2.58
C THR A 250 -1.75 -17.52 -2.84
N PRO A 251 -2.89 -18.23 -2.95
CA PRO A 251 -4.20 -17.58 -3.09
C PRO A 251 -4.54 -16.63 -1.94
N THR A 252 -4.05 -16.94 -0.72
CA THR A 252 -4.21 -16.10 0.46
C THR A 252 -3.45 -14.79 0.29
N TYR A 253 -2.19 -14.87 -0.13
CA TYR A 253 -1.37 -13.69 -0.42
C TYR A 253 -1.99 -12.83 -1.52
N LEU A 254 -2.41 -13.44 -2.63
CA LEU A 254 -3.02 -12.73 -3.76
C LEU A 254 -4.34 -12.04 -3.37
N LYS A 255 -5.13 -12.66 -2.50
CA LYS A 255 -6.35 -12.04 -1.94
C LYS A 255 -6.00 -10.83 -1.08
N HIS A 256 -4.98 -10.95 -0.24
CA HIS A 256 -4.49 -9.86 0.62
C HIS A 256 -3.96 -8.69 -0.21
N PHE A 257 -3.11 -8.97 -1.20
CA PHE A 257 -2.62 -7.98 -2.16
C PHE A 257 -3.77 -7.28 -2.91
N ALA A 258 -4.77 -8.03 -3.35
CA ALA A 258 -5.94 -7.43 -4.00
C ALA A 258 -6.75 -6.53 -3.06
N SER A 259 -6.86 -6.84 -1.77
CA SER A 259 -7.51 -5.95 -0.79
C SER A 259 -6.70 -4.68 -0.51
N LEU A 260 -5.36 -4.77 -0.49
CA LEU A 260 -4.47 -3.61 -0.37
C LEU A 260 -4.76 -2.59 -1.48
N MET A 261 -4.91 -3.06 -2.72
CA MET A 261 -5.22 -2.21 -3.88
C MET A 261 -6.63 -1.59 -3.86
N GLN A 262 -7.56 -2.18 -3.10
CA GLN A 262 -9.00 -1.89 -3.22
C GLN A 262 -9.53 -1.06 -2.07
N ASP A 263 -9.37 -1.55 -0.85
CA ASP A 263 -10.20 -1.12 0.27
C ASP A 263 -9.50 -1.19 1.63
N VAL A 264 -8.18 -1.43 1.63
CA VAL A 264 -7.38 -1.53 2.86
C VAL A 264 -6.36 -0.40 2.95
N PHE A 265 -5.72 -0.01 1.86
CA PHE A 265 -4.66 1.01 1.89
C PHE A 265 -5.16 2.38 1.36
N PRO A 266 -4.76 3.51 1.98
CA PRO A 266 -5.18 4.85 1.54
C PRO A 266 -4.53 5.36 0.25
N ALA A 267 -3.66 4.59 -0.41
CA ALA A 267 -3.15 4.98 -1.73
C ALA A 267 -4.21 4.86 -2.83
N ARG A 268 -4.13 5.77 -3.81
CA ARG A 268 -4.94 5.73 -5.03
C ARG A 268 -4.15 5.07 -6.15
N PHE A 269 -4.28 3.75 -6.28
CA PHE A 269 -3.65 2.99 -7.36
C PHE A 269 -4.24 3.35 -8.73
N LYS A 270 -3.47 4.07 -9.55
CA LYS A 270 -3.89 4.51 -10.88
C LYS A 270 -3.62 3.47 -11.96
N ALA A 271 -2.46 2.81 -11.88
CA ALA A 271 -2.09 1.75 -12.81
C ALA A 271 -1.06 0.79 -12.19
N ILE A 272 -1.05 -0.44 -12.67
CA ILE A 272 0.01 -1.42 -12.48
C ILE A 272 0.48 -1.87 -13.86
N HIS A 273 1.74 -1.62 -14.18
CA HIS A 273 2.38 -2.02 -15.42
C HIS A 273 3.23 -3.26 -15.16
N VAL A 274 3.02 -4.32 -15.93
CA VAL A 274 3.83 -5.53 -15.88
C VAL A 274 4.71 -5.56 -17.12
N VAL A 275 6.02 -5.70 -16.91
CA VAL A 275 7.04 -5.69 -17.97
C VAL A 275 7.92 -6.92 -17.87
N ASN A 276 8.57 -7.27 -18.98
CA ASN A 276 9.46 -8.42 -19.12
C ASN A 276 8.80 -9.75 -18.71
N GLU A 277 7.52 -9.95 -19.03
CA GLU A 277 6.80 -11.19 -18.72
C GLU A 277 7.48 -12.39 -19.39
N ASN A 278 7.82 -13.39 -18.58
CA ASN A 278 8.37 -14.66 -19.04
C ASN A 278 7.32 -15.78 -19.03
N THR A 279 7.68 -16.97 -19.52
CA THR A 279 6.78 -18.13 -19.63
C THR A 279 6.28 -18.67 -18.28
N ILE A 280 6.93 -18.32 -17.16
CA ILE A 280 6.54 -18.77 -15.81
C ILE A 280 5.25 -18.08 -15.37
N VAL A 281 5.04 -16.83 -15.80
CA VAL A 281 3.77 -16.12 -15.62
C VAL A 281 2.61 -16.91 -16.24
N HIS A 282 2.83 -17.56 -17.39
CA HIS A 282 1.84 -18.42 -18.02
C HIS A 282 1.58 -19.69 -17.21
N MET A 283 2.61 -20.34 -16.67
CA MET A 283 2.43 -21.52 -15.81
C MET A 283 1.63 -21.24 -14.54
N LEU A 284 1.87 -20.11 -13.88
CA LEU A 284 1.12 -19.74 -12.68
C LEU A 284 -0.38 -19.63 -12.95
N ILE A 285 -0.78 -19.11 -14.10
CA ILE A 285 -2.20 -19.05 -14.50
C ILE A 285 -2.78 -20.45 -14.55
N VAL A 286 -2.08 -21.40 -15.19
CA VAL A 286 -2.56 -22.78 -15.33
C VAL A 286 -2.75 -23.42 -13.95
N ILE A 287 -1.82 -23.19 -13.02
CA ILE A 287 -1.90 -23.68 -11.63
C ILE A 287 -3.07 -23.04 -10.88
N PHE A 288 -3.31 -21.74 -11.04
CA PHE A 288 -4.36 -21.03 -10.31
C PHE A 288 -5.75 -21.15 -10.96
N LYS A 289 -5.84 -21.46 -12.27
CA LYS A 289 -7.09 -21.55 -13.04
C LYS A 289 -8.15 -22.47 -12.41
N PRO A 290 -7.83 -23.66 -11.87
CA PRO A 290 -8.80 -24.50 -11.14
C PRO A 290 -9.38 -23.83 -9.88
N LEU A 291 -8.60 -23.01 -9.18
CA LEU A 291 -9.08 -22.30 -7.99
C LEU A 291 -10.04 -21.16 -8.35
N LEU A 292 -9.92 -20.61 -9.56
CA LEU A 292 -10.86 -19.61 -10.09
C LEU A 292 -12.18 -20.27 -10.53
N SER A 293 -12.12 -21.44 -11.15
CA SER A 293 -13.33 -22.15 -11.62
C SER A 293 -14.20 -22.63 -10.46
N ILE A 294 -13.61 -23.07 -9.35
CA ILE A 294 -14.35 -23.48 -8.14
C ILE A 294 -15.09 -22.28 -7.51
N LYS A 295 -14.46 -21.09 -7.45
CA LYS A 295 -15.09 -19.86 -6.91
C LYS A 295 -16.15 -19.27 -7.85
N ILE A 296 -15.94 -19.35 -9.16
CA ILE A 296 -16.91 -18.86 -10.16
C ILE A 296 -18.14 -19.79 -10.19
N ARG A 297 -17.97 -21.12 -10.12
CA ARG A 297 -19.09 -22.08 -10.03
C ARG A 297 -20.01 -21.82 -8.84
N LYS A 298 -19.46 -21.49 -7.67
CA LYS A 298 -20.25 -21.16 -6.47
C LYS A 298 -21.08 -19.87 -6.59
N ARG A 299 -20.80 -19.00 -7.57
CA ARG A 299 -21.62 -17.82 -7.88
C ARG A 299 -22.68 -18.08 -8.96
N SER A 300 -22.55 -19.17 -9.72
CA SER A 300 -23.49 -19.57 -10.78
C SER A 300 -24.58 -20.55 -10.31
N SER A 301 -24.41 -21.16 -9.14
CA SER A 301 -25.32 -22.16 -8.58
C SER A 301 -26.19 -21.62 -7.43
N GLY A 302 -26.39 -20.30 -7.39
CA GLY A 302 -27.27 -19.59 -6.45
C GLY A 302 -28.33 -18.74 -7.16
N LEU A 303 -28.77 -19.23 -8.32
CA LEU A 303 -30.02 -18.85 -8.99
C LEU A 303 -30.92 -20.08 -9.02
#